data_AF-A0A3Q3QDR6-F1
#
_entry.id   AF-A0A3Q3QDR6-F1
#
_cell.length_a   1.000
_cell.length_b   1.000
_cell.length_c   1.000
_cell.angle_alpha   90.00
_cell.angle_beta   90.00
_cell.angle_gamma   90.00
#
_symmetry.space_group_name_H-M   'P 1'
#
loop_
_entity.id
_entity.type
_entity.pdbx_description
1 polymer ?
#
loop_
_entity_poly.entity_id
_entity_poly.type
_entity_poly.pdbx_seq_one_letter_code
_entity_poly.pdbx_strand_id
1 'polypeptide(L)'
;LMYYCIYWSILSMLHLLFICILMCISILIHRKYGLATAYNAIDGTHNSDFHGRSCTRANEETNPWRRVDLLDSYIIITITNRGDCCEERIDGLQIHIGNSLRDNGLANPVVGTIEKIHSGQSFTETFTQHVKGRYVTLVLPGFVKTLNLCEVEIYGYRAPTGENMNYYIHYIT
;
A
#
# COMPACT_ATOMS: atom_id res chain seq x y z
N LEU A 1 23.91 5.11 36.51
CA LEU A 1 22.85 5.82 35.75
C LEU A 1 23.31 6.18 34.33
N MET A 2 24.41 6.93 34.14
CA MET A 2 24.91 7.33 32.81
C MET A 2 25.30 6.14 31.89
N TYR A 3 26.02 5.14 32.43
CA TYR A 3 26.44 3.94 31.68
C TYR A 3 25.27 3.06 31.22
N TYR A 4 24.20 2.97 32.04
CA TYR A 4 22.99 2.26 31.66
C TYR A 4 22.31 2.95 30.47
N CYS A 5 22.18 4.28 30.49
CA CYS A 5 21.56 5.03 29.41
C CYS A 5 22.28 4.82 28.06
N ILE A 6 23.62 4.89 28.07
CA ILE A 6 24.46 4.67 26.88
C ILE A 6 24.31 3.23 26.36
N TYR A 7 24.30 2.24 27.27
CA TYR A 7 24.11 0.83 26.91
C TYR A 7 22.74 0.58 26.25
N TRP A 8 21.66 1.15 26.80
CA TRP A 8 20.31 1.05 26.24
C TRP A 8 20.18 1.76 24.88
N SER A 9 20.82 2.92 24.69
CA SER A 9 20.85 3.62 23.41
C SER A 9 21.58 2.81 22.33
N ILE A 10 22.74 2.21 22.66
CA ILE A 10 23.51 1.38 21.73
C ILE A 10 22.74 0.10 21.38
N LEU A 11 22.11 -0.55 22.35
CA LEU A 11 21.28 -1.75 22.13
C LEU A 11 20.09 -1.45 21.22
N SER A 12 19.43 -0.30 21.41
CA SER A 12 18.34 0.17 20.54
C SER A 12 18.81 0.42 19.11
N MET A 13 19.95 1.09 18.94
CA MET A 13 20.53 1.34 17.60
C MET A 13 20.95 0.06 16.89
N LEU A 14 21.54 -0.91 17.61
CA LEU A 14 21.88 -2.23 17.05
C LEU A 14 20.64 -3.01 16.63
N HIS A 15 19.56 -2.93 17.41
CA HIS A 15 18.28 -3.58 17.07
C HIS A 15 17.63 -2.94 15.83
N LEU A 16 17.65 -1.61 15.73
CA LEU A 16 17.20 -0.86 14.55
C LEU A 16 18.03 -1.19 13.31
N LEU A 17 19.37 -1.28 13.45
CA LEU A 17 20.27 -1.64 12.36
C LEU A 17 20.00 -3.07 11.87
N PHE A 18 19.77 -4.02 12.78
CA PHE A 18 19.43 -5.40 12.43
C PHE A 18 18.08 -5.51 11.71
N ILE A 19 17.08 -4.74 12.15
CA ILE A 19 15.79 -4.60 11.45
C ILE A 19 16.02 -4.02 10.05
N CYS A 20 16.79 -2.94 9.90
CA CYS A 20 17.11 -2.36 8.59
C CYS A 20 17.84 -3.36 7.67
N ILE A 21 18.79 -4.14 8.20
CA ILE A 21 19.51 -5.17 7.44
C ILE A 21 18.55 -6.29 7.02
N LEU A 22 17.69 -6.79 7.92
CA LEU A 22 16.68 -7.80 7.59
C LEU A 22 15.68 -7.28 6.56
N MET A 23 15.26 -6.01 6.66
CA MET A 23 14.40 -5.35 5.68
C MET A 23 15.11 -5.19 4.34
N CYS A 24 16.39 -4.80 4.33
CA CYS A 24 17.16 -4.68 3.10
C CYS A 24 17.34 -6.05 2.43
N ILE A 25 17.63 -7.09 3.22
CA ILE A 25 17.74 -8.48 2.74
C ILE A 25 16.38 -8.97 2.22
N SER A 26 15.26 -8.71 2.90
CA SER A 26 13.93 -9.10 2.41
C SER A 26 13.50 -8.33 1.17
N ILE A 27 13.82 -7.02 1.06
CA ILE A 27 13.65 -6.20 -0.15
C ILE A 27 14.49 -6.77 -1.31
N LEU A 28 15.75 -7.12 -1.06
CA LEU A 28 16.66 -7.71 -2.05
C LEU A 28 16.20 -9.11 -2.49
N ILE A 29 15.64 -9.91 -1.58
CA ILE A 29 15.08 -11.23 -1.90
C ILE A 29 13.78 -11.08 -2.70
N HIS A 30 12.89 -10.14 -2.36
CA HIS A 30 11.66 -9.86 -3.12
C HIS A 30 11.97 -9.40 -4.56
N ARG A 31 12.95 -8.51 -4.73
CA ARG A 31 13.41 -8.03 -6.06
C ARG A 31 13.85 -9.17 -7.00
N LYS A 32 14.26 -10.32 -6.46
CA LYS A 32 14.87 -11.40 -7.26
C LYS A 32 13.87 -12.49 -7.71
N TYR A 33 12.69 -12.62 -7.09
CA TYR A 33 11.84 -13.81 -7.31
C TYR A 33 10.33 -13.59 -7.50
N GLY A 34 9.81 -12.35 -7.41
CA GLY A 34 8.36 -12.11 -7.46
C GLY A 34 7.89 -11.37 -8.71
N LEU A 35 7.31 -12.05 -9.71
CA LEU A 35 6.83 -11.40 -10.95
C LEU A 35 5.58 -10.51 -10.72
N ALA A 36 4.89 -10.62 -9.58
CA ALA A 36 3.65 -9.89 -9.33
C ALA A 36 3.27 -9.75 -7.83
N THR A 37 4.27 -9.65 -6.97
CA THR A 37 4.02 -9.71 -5.52
C THR A 37 3.31 -8.48 -5.02
N ALA A 38 2.56 -8.62 -3.94
CA ALA A 38 1.88 -7.56 -3.23
C ALA A 38 2.77 -6.32 -2.98
N TYR A 39 4.06 -6.54 -2.66
CA TYR A 39 5.05 -5.47 -2.46
C TYR A 39 5.23 -4.53 -3.65
N ASN A 40 4.99 -4.99 -4.88
CA ASN A 40 5.24 -4.19 -6.08
C ASN A 40 4.37 -2.93 -6.15
N ALA A 41 3.20 -2.90 -5.52
CA ALA A 41 2.34 -1.71 -5.50
C ALA A 41 2.82 -0.61 -4.53
N ILE A 42 3.91 -0.84 -3.81
CA ILE A 42 4.48 0.09 -2.81
C ILE A 42 6.00 0.12 -2.93
N ASP A 43 6.54 -0.25 -4.10
CA ASP A 43 7.98 -0.35 -4.31
C ASP A 43 8.61 1.00 -4.73
N GLY A 44 7.79 2.05 -4.87
CA GLY A 44 8.21 3.40 -5.23
C GLY A 44 8.35 3.61 -6.73
N THR A 45 7.86 2.70 -7.58
CA THR A 45 8.07 2.73 -9.02
C THR A 45 6.74 2.66 -9.78
N HIS A 46 6.44 3.70 -10.55
CA HIS A 46 5.23 3.79 -11.37
C HIS A 46 5.32 3.06 -12.72
N ASN A 47 6.18 2.04 -12.84
CA ASN A 47 6.31 1.33 -14.11
C ASN A 47 5.05 0.50 -14.36
N SER A 48 4.22 0.99 -15.27
CA SER A 48 2.92 0.41 -15.58
C SER A 48 2.99 -0.77 -16.56
N ASP A 49 4.16 -1.06 -17.14
CA ASP A 49 4.39 -2.32 -17.84
C ASP A 49 4.54 -3.46 -16.83
N PHE A 50 3.62 -4.40 -16.85
CA PHE A 50 3.66 -5.58 -15.97
C PHE A 50 4.95 -6.39 -16.10
N HIS A 51 5.54 -6.45 -17.30
CA HIS A 51 6.83 -7.13 -17.50
C HIS A 51 8.01 -6.37 -16.89
N GLY A 52 7.80 -5.10 -16.55
CA GLY A 52 8.69 -4.26 -15.75
C GLY A 52 8.82 -4.67 -14.28
N ARG A 53 8.03 -5.67 -13.82
CA ARG A 53 8.06 -6.25 -12.46
C ARG A 53 7.73 -5.28 -11.33
N SER A 54 7.02 -4.20 -11.66
CA SER A 54 6.58 -3.17 -10.72
C SER A 54 5.08 -3.20 -10.46
N CYS A 55 4.36 -4.18 -11.01
CA CYS A 55 2.92 -4.30 -10.77
C CYS A 55 2.59 -5.55 -9.96
N THR A 56 1.56 -5.45 -9.15
CA THR A 56 0.91 -6.57 -8.45
C THR A 56 -0.09 -7.25 -9.37
N ARG A 57 -0.35 -8.53 -9.13
CA ARG A 57 -1.48 -9.25 -9.74
C ARG A 57 -2.06 -10.25 -8.76
N ALA A 58 -3.35 -10.13 -8.48
CA ALA A 58 -4.11 -11.18 -7.81
C ALA A 58 -4.43 -12.35 -8.75
N ASN A 59 -4.68 -13.52 -8.19
CA ASN A 59 -5.34 -14.56 -8.96
C ASN A 59 -6.79 -14.14 -9.24
N GLU A 60 -7.40 -14.79 -10.21
CA GLU A 60 -8.80 -14.59 -10.50
C GLU A 60 -9.64 -15.12 -9.33
N GLU A 61 -10.39 -14.25 -8.68
CA GLU A 61 -11.20 -14.60 -7.52
C GLU A 61 -12.43 -13.69 -7.42
N THR A 62 -13.32 -14.00 -6.48
CA THR A 62 -14.47 -13.15 -6.16
C THR A 62 -14.01 -12.05 -5.21
N ASN A 63 -14.27 -10.80 -5.55
CA ASN A 63 -13.90 -9.63 -4.75
C ASN A 63 -12.41 -9.60 -4.33
N PRO A 64 -11.45 -9.70 -5.27
CA PRO A 64 -10.03 -9.61 -4.95
C PRO A 64 -9.74 -8.27 -4.26
N TRP A 65 -8.89 -8.32 -3.25
CA TRP A 65 -8.55 -7.17 -2.44
C TRP A 65 -7.05 -7.08 -2.13
N ARG A 66 -6.61 -5.88 -1.82
CA ARG A 66 -5.26 -5.59 -1.30
C ARG A 66 -5.38 -4.61 -0.16
N ARG A 67 -4.65 -4.83 0.93
CA ARG A 67 -4.66 -3.95 2.09
C ARG A 67 -3.27 -3.40 2.37
N VAL A 68 -3.23 -2.13 2.75
CA VAL A 68 -2.05 -1.38 3.13
C VAL A 68 -2.17 -0.99 4.61
N ASP A 69 -1.20 -1.38 5.45
CA ASP A 69 -1.15 -1.02 6.89
C ASP A 69 -0.30 0.23 7.12
N LEU A 70 -0.99 1.28 7.47
CA LEU A 70 -0.58 2.64 7.31
C LEU A 70 -0.13 3.27 8.64
N LEU A 71 -0.50 2.63 9.76
CA LEU A 71 -0.21 3.01 11.16
C LEU A 71 -0.93 4.27 11.69
N ASP A 72 -1.27 5.30 10.88
CA ASP A 72 -2.03 6.51 11.31
C ASP A 72 -3.07 7.08 10.29
N SER A 73 -3.19 8.41 10.07
CA SER A 73 -4.29 9.10 9.35
C SER A 73 -3.86 9.69 7.98
N TYR A 74 -4.77 9.81 7.00
CA TYR A 74 -4.44 10.17 5.60
C TYR A 74 -5.34 11.23 4.96
N ILE A 75 -4.84 11.80 3.86
CA ILE A 75 -5.50 12.86 3.10
C ILE A 75 -5.49 12.59 1.60
N ILE A 76 -4.46 11.93 1.07
CA ILE A 76 -4.34 11.71 -0.38
C ILE A 76 -4.01 10.25 -0.64
N ILE A 77 -4.69 9.64 -1.61
CA ILE A 77 -4.39 8.31 -2.15
C ILE A 77 -4.20 8.46 -3.66
N THR A 78 -3.07 7.97 -4.17
CA THR A 78 -2.78 7.90 -5.60
C THR A 78 -2.61 6.43 -6.00
N ILE A 79 -3.31 6.00 -7.05
CA ILE A 79 -3.26 4.62 -7.54
C ILE A 79 -2.88 4.65 -9.02
N THR A 80 -1.80 3.95 -9.39
CA THR A 80 -1.34 3.77 -10.77
C THR A 80 -1.87 2.46 -11.34
N ASN A 81 -2.56 2.53 -12.49
CA ASN A 81 -3.07 1.37 -13.21
C ASN A 81 -2.00 0.72 -14.10
N ARG A 82 -2.25 -0.52 -14.51
CA ARG A 82 -1.47 -1.23 -15.53
C ARG A 82 -1.57 -0.53 -16.89
N GLY A 83 -0.47 -0.57 -17.63
CA GLY A 83 -0.27 0.20 -18.86
C GLY A 83 -0.06 -0.62 -20.14
N ASP A 84 0.37 -1.87 -20.03
CA ASP A 84 0.64 -2.75 -21.19
C ASP A 84 -0.60 -3.49 -21.71
N CYS A 85 -1.61 -3.69 -20.86
CA CYS A 85 -2.92 -4.25 -21.23
C CYS A 85 -3.94 -4.06 -20.10
N CYS A 86 -5.18 -4.44 -20.41
CA CYS A 86 -6.13 -4.87 -19.38
C CYS A 86 -6.52 -3.74 -18.42
N GLU A 87 -6.55 -2.50 -18.92
CA GLU A 87 -6.84 -1.29 -18.14
C GLU A 87 -8.20 -1.37 -17.43
N GLU A 88 -9.18 -2.00 -18.08
CA GLU A 88 -10.57 -2.13 -17.64
C GLU A 88 -10.74 -2.97 -16.38
N ARG A 89 -9.71 -3.72 -15.98
CA ARG A 89 -9.77 -4.57 -14.80
C ARG A 89 -9.90 -3.78 -13.51
N ILE A 90 -9.43 -2.54 -13.46
CA ILE A 90 -9.53 -1.72 -12.24
C ILE A 90 -10.90 -1.03 -12.10
N ASP A 91 -11.75 -1.10 -13.13
CA ASP A 91 -13.01 -0.36 -13.17
C ASP A 91 -13.93 -0.78 -12.01
N GLY A 92 -14.36 0.20 -11.22
CA GLY A 92 -15.19 0.00 -10.04
C GLY A 92 -14.41 -0.36 -8.76
N LEU A 93 -13.10 -0.14 -8.70
CA LEU A 93 -12.30 -0.35 -7.49
C LEU A 93 -12.82 0.50 -6.33
N GLN A 94 -13.14 -0.12 -5.20
CA GLN A 94 -13.59 0.54 -3.98
C GLN A 94 -12.46 0.70 -2.98
N ILE A 95 -12.45 1.83 -2.29
CA ILE A 95 -11.46 2.19 -1.27
C ILE A 95 -12.17 2.18 0.09
N HIS A 96 -11.77 1.27 0.97
CA HIS A 96 -12.21 1.19 2.36
C HIS A 96 -11.13 1.71 3.29
N ILE A 97 -11.49 2.58 4.24
CA ILE A 97 -10.54 3.12 5.22
C ILE A 97 -11.09 3.00 6.64
N GLY A 98 -10.30 2.43 7.54
CA GLY A 98 -10.66 2.37 8.96
C GLY A 98 -9.66 1.59 9.80
N ASN A 99 -10.06 1.27 11.03
CA ASN A 99 -9.21 0.61 12.03
C ASN A 99 -9.55 -0.87 12.25
N SER A 100 -10.56 -1.39 11.58
CA SER A 100 -10.99 -2.79 11.72
C SER A 100 -10.27 -3.70 10.74
N LEU A 101 -9.84 -4.87 11.21
CA LEU A 101 -9.38 -5.98 10.35
C LEU A 101 -10.49 -6.99 10.04
N ARG A 102 -11.72 -6.77 10.53
CA ARG A 102 -12.86 -7.65 10.25
C ARG A 102 -13.10 -7.71 8.75
N ASP A 103 -13.30 -8.93 8.25
CA ASP A 103 -13.46 -9.19 6.82
C ASP A 103 -12.30 -8.61 6.00
N ASN A 104 -11.08 -8.83 6.46
CA ASN A 104 -9.85 -8.27 5.86
C ASN A 104 -9.80 -6.74 5.75
N GLY A 105 -10.65 -6.02 6.48
CA GLY A 105 -10.75 -4.56 6.40
C GLY A 105 -11.87 -4.07 5.46
N LEU A 106 -12.57 -4.97 4.78
CA LEU A 106 -13.75 -4.65 3.96
C LEU A 106 -14.96 -4.21 4.79
N ALA A 107 -14.97 -4.50 6.09
CA ALA A 107 -15.98 -4.00 7.01
C ALA A 107 -15.82 -2.50 7.36
N ASN A 108 -14.72 -1.85 6.96
CA ASN A 108 -14.55 -0.42 7.14
C ASN A 108 -15.40 0.37 6.12
N PRO A 109 -15.73 1.64 6.39
CA PRO A 109 -16.50 2.47 5.46
C PRO A 109 -15.82 2.61 4.09
N VAL A 110 -16.62 2.56 3.02
CA VAL A 110 -16.18 2.97 1.68
C VAL A 110 -16.06 4.49 1.66
N VAL A 111 -14.89 4.99 1.31
CA VAL A 111 -14.61 6.43 1.24
C VAL A 111 -14.51 6.94 -0.20
N GLY A 112 -14.35 6.04 -1.17
CA GLY A 112 -14.26 6.37 -2.58
C GLY A 112 -14.42 5.15 -3.46
N THR A 113 -14.85 5.39 -4.70
CA THR A 113 -14.95 4.38 -5.75
C THR A 113 -14.33 4.95 -7.02
N ILE A 114 -13.38 4.24 -7.59
CA ILE A 114 -12.72 4.61 -8.83
C ILE A 114 -13.51 3.99 -9.97
N GLU A 115 -14.15 4.83 -10.78
CA GLU A 115 -14.92 4.36 -11.93
C GLU A 115 -14.00 3.80 -13.02
N LYS A 116 -12.93 4.52 -13.35
CA LYS A 116 -11.97 4.14 -14.38
C LYS A 116 -10.62 4.81 -14.17
N ILE A 117 -9.53 4.10 -14.52
CA ILE A 117 -8.20 4.68 -14.71
C ILE A 117 -7.68 4.18 -16.07
N HIS A 118 -7.31 5.08 -16.98
CA HIS A 118 -6.77 4.65 -18.27
C HIS A 118 -5.40 3.98 -18.15
N SER A 119 -5.01 3.26 -19.19
CA SER A 119 -3.75 2.51 -19.29
C SER A 119 -2.56 3.33 -18.82
N GLY A 120 -1.89 2.86 -17.77
CA GLY A 120 -0.69 3.45 -17.20
C GLY A 120 -0.85 4.81 -16.54
N GLN A 121 -2.09 5.32 -16.42
CA GLN A 121 -2.37 6.56 -15.71
C GLN A 121 -2.50 6.32 -14.20
N SER A 122 -2.46 7.42 -13.45
CA SER A 122 -2.73 7.42 -12.02
C SER A 122 -3.99 8.20 -11.71
N PHE A 123 -4.77 7.71 -10.76
CA PHE A 123 -5.90 8.40 -10.18
C PHE A 123 -5.53 8.87 -8.78
N THR A 124 -5.86 10.12 -8.45
CA THR A 124 -5.60 10.69 -7.13
C THR A 124 -6.92 11.09 -6.48
N GLU A 125 -7.24 10.47 -5.36
CA GLU A 125 -8.34 10.85 -4.48
C GLU A 125 -7.79 11.74 -3.35
N THR A 126 -8.38 12.93 -3.17
CA THR A 126 -8.02 13.83 -2.07
C THR A 126 -9.22 14.02 -1.16
N PHE A 127 -9.08 13.66 0.10
CA PHE A 127 -10.12 13.79 1.10
C PHE A 127 -10.09 15.19 1.72
N THR A 128 -11.19 15.93 1.56
CA THR A 128 -11.34 17.29 2.16
C THR A 128 -11.46 17.26 3.68
N GLN A 129 -11.95 16.14 4.24
CA GLN A 129 -12.01 15.88 5.67
C GLN A 129 -10.92 14.87 6.05
N HIS A 130 -10.38 14.99 7.26
CA HIS A 130 -9.39 14.03 7.76
C HIS A 130 -10.03 12.65 7.88
N VAL A 131 -9.69 11.74 6.96
CA VAL A 131 -10.10 10.34 7.03
C VAL A 131 -9.14 9.63 7.97
N LYS A 132 -9.69 9.13 9.08
CA LYS A 132 -8.92 8.41 10.10
C LYS A 132 -9.05 6.91 9.88
N GLY A 133 -7.92 6.22 9.72
CA GLY A 133 -7.93 4.76 9.66
C GLY A 133 -6.55 4.20 9.37
N ARG A 134 -6.12 3.25 10.19
CA ARG A 134 -4.86 2.53 10.07
C ARG A 134 -4.78 1.62 8.84
N TYR A 135 -5.90 1.21 8.27
CA TYR A 135 -5.92 0.28 7.14
C TYR A 135 -6.63 0.91 5.96
N VAL A 136 -5.98 0.90 4.80
CA VAL A 136 -6.60 1.17 3.49
C VAL A 136 -6.75 -0.17 2.79
N THR A 137 -7.97 -0.55 2.46
CA THR A 137 -8.28 -1.79 1.74
C THR A 137 -8.91 -1.45 0.40
N LEU A 138 -8.25 -1.87 -0.68
CA LEU A 138 -8.71 -1.74 -2.05
C LEU A 138 -9.40 -3.04 -2.43
N VAL A 139 -10.64 -2.99 -2.89
CA VAL A 139 -11.39 -4.17 -3.31
C VAL A 139 -12.04 -3.93 -4.66
N LEU A 140 -11.98 -4.93 -5.52
CA LEU A 140 -12.64 -4.91 -6.81
C LEU A 140 -13.86 -5.83 -6.76
N PRO A 141 -15.06 -5.29 -6.50
CA PRO A 141 -16.26 -6.11 -6.34
C PRO A 141 -16.65 -6.82 -7.65
N GLY A 142 -17.13 -8.04 -7.51
CA GLY A 142 -17.60 -8.88 -8.61
C GLY A 142 -17.03 -10.29 -8.59
N PHE A 143 -17.60 -11.13 -9.45
CA PHE A 143 -17.12 -12.50 -9.68
C PHE A 143 -16.02 -12.49 -10.73
N VAL A 144 -15.07 -13.42 -10.61
CA VAL A 144 -14.06 -13.69 -11.66
C VAL A 144 -13.29 -12.40 -12.00
N LYS A 145 -12.78 -11.75 -10.96
CA LYS A 145 -12.08 -10.46 -11.05
C LYS A 145 -10.58 -10.67 -10.83
N THR A 146 -9.76 -9.87 -11.51
CA THR A 146 -8.31 -9.85 -11.35
C THR A 146 -7.86 -8.45 -10.99
N LEU A 147 -7.47 -8.23 -9.74
CA LEU A 147 -6.92 -6.95 -9.28
C LEU A 147 -5.45 -6.81 -9.68
N ASN A 148 -5.12 -5.72 -10.40
CA ASN A 148 -3.75 -5.32 -10.72
C ASN A 148 -3.56 -3.88 -10.24
N LEU A 149 -2.46 -3.64 -9.54
CA LEU A 149 -2.07 -2.32 -9.06
C LEU A 149 -0.59 -2.15 -9.35
N CYS A 150 -0.19 -1.08 -10.03
CA CYS A 150 1.21 -0.81 -10.32
C CYS A 150 1.87 0.08 -9.28
N GLU A 151 1.13 1.01 -8.70
CA GLU A 151 1.61 1.75 -7.53
C GLU A 151 0.41 2.23 -6.72
N VAL A 152 0.56 2.29 -5.40
CA VAL A 152 -0.39 2.81 -4.43
C VAL A 152 0.39 3.69 -3.48
N GLU A 153 0.26 4.99 -3.66
CA GLU A 153 0.88 5.99 -2.81
C GLU A 153 -0.18 6.59 -1.88
N ILE A 154 0.18 6.74 -0.62
CA ILE A 154 -0.74 7.25 0.38
C ILE A 154 -0.02 8.30 1.22
N TYR A 155 -0.56 9.50 1.21
CA TYR A 155 0.01 10.67 1.85
C TYR A 155 -0.91 11.17 2.96
N GLY A 156 -0.32 11.53 4.11
CA GLY A 156 -1.06 11.87 5.32
C GLY A 156 -0.21 12.54 6.39
N TYR A 157 -0.85 12.88 7.51
CA TYR A 157 -0.21 13.45 8.69
C TYR A 157 -0.42 12.51 9.89
N ARG A 158 0.60 12.38 10.75
CA ARG A 158 0.41 11.77 12.08
C ARG A 158 -0.35 12.71 13.00
N ALA A 159 -1.44 12.24 13.59
CA ALA A 159 -2.07 12.90 14.74
C ALA A 159 -1.39 12.34 16.01
N PRO A 160 -0.64 13.10 16.84
CA PRO A 160 -0.47 14.54 16.98
C PRO A 160 1.01 14.98 16.92
N THR A 161 1.64 14.98 15.74
CA THR A 161 2.89 15.75 15.53
C THR A 161 2.84 16.71 14.34
N GLY A 162 1.81 16.65 13.48
CA GLY A 162 1.66 17.64 12.40
C GLY A 162 2.80 17.61 11.37
N GLU A 163 3.61 16.55 11.36
CA GLU A 163 4.68 16.37 10.41
C GLU A 163 4.15 15.68 9.15
N ASN A 164 4.38 16.31 8.00
CA ASN A 164 4.23 15.71 6.68
C ASN A 164 5.24 14.56 6.58
N MET A 165 4.76 13.33 6.45
CA MET A 165 5.61 12.18 6.19
C MET A 165 5.07 11.42 5.00
N ASN A 166 5.89 11.28 3.96
CA ASN A 166 5.68 10.30 2.90
C ASN A 166 5.95 8.93 3.52
N TYR A 167 4.91 8.12 3.70
CA TYR A 167 5.09 6.76 4.21
C TYR A 167 5.19 5.79 3.04
N TYR A 168 6.35 5.12 2.94
CA TYR A 168 6.46 3.86 2.22
C TYR A 168 5.95 2.77 3.16
N ILE A 169 4.76 2.25 2.89
CA ILE A 169 4.13 1.27 3.77
C ILE A 169 4.82 -0.07 3.64
N HIS A 170 4.95 -0.75 4.78
CA HIS A 170 5.36 -2.13 4.88
C HIS A 170 4.14 -3.06 4.93
N TYR A 171 4.19 -4.09 4.07
CA TYR A 171 3.29 -5.25 3.98
C TYR A 171 1.93 -4.98 3.32
N ILE A 172 1.81 -5.43 2.07
CA ILE A 172 0.53 -5.75 1.45
C ILE A 172 0.27 -7.24 1.67
N THR A 173 -0.83 -7.57 2.34
CA THR A 173 -1.39 -8.94 2.41
C THR A 173 -2.36 -9.17 1.26
#